data_AF-A0A6A9V023-F1
#
_entry.id   AF-A0A6A9V023-F1
#
_cell.length_a   1.000
_cell.length_b   1.000
_cell.length_c   1.000
_cell.angle_alpha   90.00
_cell.angle_beta   90.00
_cell.angle_gamma   90.00
#
_symmetry.space_group_name_H-M   'P 1'
#
loop_
_entity.id
_entity.type
_entity.pdbx_description
1 polymer ?
#
loop_
_entity_poly.entity_id
_entity_poly.type
_entity_poly.pdbx_seq_one_letter_code
_entity_poly.pdbx_strand_id
1 'polypeptide(L)'
;MSSHDTPTGSGPPPGWYPDPDGSGERWWTGSGWGEHDRHSPGPAPQGAPPPTQSRPSAPMRCHNCGGTDFTPTEYLLNTRGMSLLDLDAFNAGATCLVCRRCRYIHWFAPGV
;
A
#
# COMPACT_ATOMS: atom_id res chain seq x y z
N MET A 1 -15.41 67.43 -32.86
CA MET A 1 -16.22 66.39 -32.19
C MET A 1 -15.28 65.24 -31.86
N SER A 2 -15.34 64.80 -30.61
CA SER A 2 -14.63 63.69 -29.95
C SER A 2 -14.75 62.36 -30.73
N SER A 3 -13.93 61.31 -30.55
CA SER A 3 -13.36 60.76 -29.31
C SER A 3 -12.21 59.77 -29.61
N HIS A 4 -11.38 59.52 -28.59
CA HIS A 4 -10.25 58.59 -28.54
C HIS A 4 -10.63 57.10 -28.61
N ASP A 5 -9.73 56.31 -29.19
CA ASP A 5 -9.61 54.85 -29.09
C ASP A 5 -9.53 54.36 -27.62
N THR A 6 -10.29 53.31 -27.30
CA THR A 6 -10.21 52.59 -26.02
C THR A 6 -9.68 51.18 -26.28
N PRO A 7 -8.56 50.73 -25.68
CA PRO A 7 -8.08 49.37 -25.84
C PRO A 7 -9.00 48.39 -25.07
N THR A 8 -9.57 47.43 -25.80
CA THR A 8 -10.42 46.35 -25.29
C THR A 8 -9.66 45.51 -24.25
N GLY A 9 -10.02 45.66 -22.98
CA GLY A 9 -9.51 44.81 -21.90
C GLY A 9 -10.08 43.38 -22.01
N SER A 10 -9.23 42.42 -22.35
CA SER A 10 -9.49 40.99 -22.12
C SER A 10 -8.23 40.38 -21.52
N GLY A 11 -8.14 40.42 -20.20
CA GLY A 11 -7.06 39.73 -19.47
C GLY A 11 -7.18 38.21 -19.59
N PRO A 12 -6.12 37.46 -19.22
CA PRO A 12 -6.17 36.00 -19.24
C PRO A 12 -7.31 35.47 -18.34
N PRO A 13 -8.01 34.39 -18.75
CA PRO A 13 -9.06 33.79 -17.96
C PRO A 13 -8.51 33.22 -16.64
N PRO A 14 -9.36 33.01 -15.62
CA PRO A 14 -8.93 32.41 -14.37
C PRO A 14 -8.36 30.99 -14.60
N GLY A 15 -7.20 30.69 -14.01
CA GLY A 15 -6.49 29.43 -14.26
C GLY A 15 -5.12 29.36 -13.59
N TRP A 16 -4.44 28.21 -13.71
CA TRP A 16 -3.07 28.05 -13.24
C TRP A 16 -2.09 28.62 -14.28
N TYR A 17 -1.16 29.46 -13.84
CA TYR A 17 -0.11 30.03 -14.69
C TYR A 17 1.26 29.89 -14.01
N PRO A 18 2.35 29.83 -14.78
CA PRO A 18 3.70 29.86 -14.24
C PRO A 18 3.91 31.11 -13.36
N ASP A 19 4.47 30.91 -12.17
CA ASP A 19 4.75 32.00 -11.25
C ASP A 19 5.85 32.92 -11.83
N PRO A 20 5.62 34.24 -12.02
CA PRO A 20 6.65 35.17 -12.49
C PRO A 20 7.82 35.31 -11.52
N ASP A 21 7.63 35.05 -10.22
CA ASP A 21 8.69 35.11 -9.20
C ASP A 21 9.47 33.78 -9.08
N GLY A 22 8.99 32.72 -9.75
CA GLY A 22 9.68 31.46 -9.98
C GLY A 22 9.79 30.48 -8.80
N SER A 23 8.96 29.44 -8.80
CA SER A 23 9.27 28.03 -8.41
C SER A 23 8.05 27.09 -8.52
N GLY A 24 7.04 27.42 -9.32
CA GLY A 24 5.81 26.63 -9.42
C GLY A 24 4.72 27.29 -10.27
N GLU A 25 3.49 26.82 -10.08
CA GLU A 25 2.29 27.40 -10.70
C GLU A 25 1.50 28.18 -9.65
N ARG A 26 1.00 29.38 -10.01
CA ARG A 26 0.09 30.19 -9.18
C ARG A 26 -1.27 30.32 -9.85
N TRP A 27 -2.31 30.35 -9.04
CA TRP A 27 -3.68 30.53 -9.53
C TRP A 27 -3.96 32.00 -9.85
N TRP A 28 -4.35 32.30 -11.09
CA TRP A 28 -4.85 33.61 -11.52
C TRP A 28 -6.38 33.65 -11.44
N THR A 29 -6.95 34.71 -10.88
CA THR A 29 -8.40 34.84 -10.66
C THR A 29 -9.14 35.61 -11.77
N GLY A 30 -8.42 36.07 -12.79
CA GLY A 30 -8.95 36.98 -13.83
C GLY A 30 -8.68 38.47 -13.54
N SER A 31 -8.41 38.81 -12.29
CA SER A 31 -8.11 40.19 -11.85
C SER A 31 -6.89 40.30 -10.93
N GLY A 32 -6.37 39.18 -10.41
CA GLY A 32 -5.17 39.14 -9.58
C GLY A 32 -4.64 37.72 -9.34
N TRP A 33 -3.45 37.62 -8.75
CA TRP A 33 -2.87 36.34 -8.30
C TRP A 33 -3.51 35.92 -6.98
N GLY A 34 -4.04 34.70 -6.92
CA GLY A 34 -4.56 34.08 -5.70
C GLY A 34 -3.45 33.60 -4.76
N GLU A 35 -3.87 33.23 -3.54
CA GLU A 35 -2.98 32.76 -2.46
C GLU A 35 -2.51 31.31 -2.66
N HIS A 36 -3.14 30.57 -3.57
CA HIS A 36 -2.79 29.17 -3.81
C HIS A 36 -1.59 29.07 -4.75
N ASP A 37 -0.44 28.67 -4.22
CA ASP A 37 0.68 28.15 -4.97
C ASP A 37 0.63 26.61 -5.03
N ARG A 38 0.89 26.06 -6.22
CA ARG A 38 1.25 24.65 -6.37
C ARG A 38 2.72 24.61 -6.74
N HIS A 39 3.53 24.21 -5.77
CA HIS A 39 4.82 23.63 -6.10
C HIS A 39 4.58 22.38 -6.94
N SER A 40 4.91 22.43 -8.23
CA SER A 40 5.14 21.21 -8.98
C SER A 40 6.32 20.51 -8.32
N PRO A 41 6.18 19.30 -7.75
CA PRO A 41 7.35 18.52 -7.44
C PRO A 41 8.07 18.34 -8.78
N GLY A 42 9.29 18.87 -8.91
CA GLY A 42 10.10 18.67 -10.10
C GLY A 42 10.15 17.17 -10.45
N PRO A 43 10.42 16.80 -11.72
CA PRO A 43 10.38 15.41 -12.14
C PRO A 43 11.15 14.55 -11.14
N ALA A 44 10.43 13.73 -10.38
CA ALA A 44 11.04 12.81 -9.43
C ALA A 44 12.11 12.02 -10.18
N PRO A 45 13.29 11.75 -9.59
CA PRO A 45 14.29 10.92 -10.26
C PRO A 45 13.65 9.59 -10.65
N GLN A 46 13.38 9.41 -11.95
CA GLN A 46 12.54 8.37 -12.53
C GLN A 46 13.16 6.96 -12.46
N GLY A 47 14.10 6.73 -11.54
CA GLY A 47 14.88 5.51 -11.41
C GLY A 47 15.08 4.99 -9.99
N ALA A 48 14.52 5.65 -8.96
CA ALA A 48 14.52 5.09 -7.62
C ALA A 48 13.34 4.11 -7.49
N PRO A 49 13.57 2.79 -7.27
CA PRO A 49 12.47 1.91 -6.93
C PRO A 49 11.79 2.41 -5.64
N PRO A 50 10.47 2.27 -5.51
CA PRO A 50 9.79 2.59 -4.26
C PRO A 50 10.48 1.83 -3.11
N PRO A 51 10.69 2.44 -1.94
CA PRO A 51 11.28 1.72 -0.81
C PRO A 51 10.41 0.50 -0.54
N THR A 52 11.02 -0.69 -0.56
CA THR A 52 10.37 -1.93 -0.12
C THR A 52 10.06 -1.77 1.36
N GLN A 53 8.84 -1.35 1.68
CA GLN A 53 8.40 -1.24 3.06
C GLN A 53 8.22 -2.66 3.60
N SER A 54 9.26 -3.21 4.22
CA SER A 54 9.14 -4.41 5.03
C SER A 54 8.10 -4.12 6.12
N ARG A 55 6.92 -4.75 6.04
CA ARG A 55 5.95 -4.68 7.15
C ARG A 55 6.65 -5.21 8.40
N PRO A 56 6.59 -4.51 9.54
CA PRO A 56 7.11 -5.06 10.78
C PRO A 56 6.43 -6.41 11.05
N SER A 57 7.22 -7.45 11.26
CA SER A 57 6.74 -8.78 11.59
C SER A 57 6.14 -8.76 13.00
N ALA A 58 4.85 -8.45 13.11
CA ALA A 58 4.15 -8.59 14.38
C ALA A 58 4.12 -10.08 14.77
N PRO A 59 4.35 -10.42 16.06
CA PRO A 59 4.31 -11.81 16.50
C PRO A 59 2.90 -12.38 16.31
N MET A 60 2.82 -13.62 15.85
CA MET A 60 1.54 -14.34 15.73
C MET A 60 0.85 -14.43 17.09
N ARG A 61 -0.47 -14.18 17.10
CA ARG A 61 -1.33 -14.33 18.27
C ARG A 61 -2.41 -15.38 18.00
N CYS A 62 -2.72 -16.18 19.01
CA CYS A 62 -3.77 -17.18 18.91
C CYS A 62 -5.11 -16.49 18.74
N HIS A 63 -5.85 -16.81 17.67
CA HIS A 63 -7.16 -16.22 17.40
C HIS A 63 -8.18 -16.52 18.50
N ASN A 64 -8.06 -17.69 19.15
CA ASN A 64 -8.99 -18.11 20.18
C ASN A 64 -8.75 -17.45 21.55
N CYS A 65 -7.50 -17.20 21.96
CA CYS A 65 -7.20 -16.71 23.32
C CYS A 65 -6.16 -15.57 23.41
N GLY A 66 -5.63 -15.08 22.28
CA GLY A 66 -4.64 -14.00 22.21
C GLY A 66 -3.21 -14.34 22.66
N GLY A 67 -2.96 -15.60 23.08
CA GLY A 67 -1.65 -16.07 23.52
C GLY A 67 -0.62 -16.12 22.39
N THR A 68 0.66 -16.07 22.75
CA THR A 68 1.81 -16.06 21.81
C THR A 68 2.69 -17.29 21.90
N ASP A 69 2.38 -18.24 22.80
CA ASP A 69 3.15 -19.48 22.99
C ASP A 69 2.54 -20.63 22.19
N PHE A 70 3.34 -21.19 21.28
CA PHE A 70 2.92 -22.26 20.36
C PHE A 70 3.89 -23.44 20.36
N THR A 71 3.36 -24.62 20.06
CA THR A 71 4.13 -25.83 19.75
C THR A 71 3.93 -26.16 18.27
N PRO A 72 4.99 -26.19 17.44
CA PRO A 72 4.89 -26.66 16.07
C PRO A 72 4.61 -28.15 16.05
N THR A 73 3.70 -28.57 15.18
CA THR A 73 3.32 -29.97 15.03
C THR A 73 2.94 -30.21 13.59
N GLU A 74 3.45 -31.30 13.02
CA GLU A 74 2.99 -31.80 11.73
C GLU A 74 1.87 -32.80 11.97
N TYR A 75 0.71 -32.55 11.35
CA TYR A 75 -0.40 -33.49 11.35
C TYR A 75 -0.56 -34.08 9.96
N LEU A 76 -0.71 -35.42 9.92
CA LEU A 76 -1.07 -36.13 8.71
C LEU A 76 -2.53 -35.83 8.37
N LEU A 77 -2.76 -35.25 7.20
CA LEU A 77 -4.10 -34.85 6.74
C LEU A 77 -4.93 -36.04 6.19
N ASN A 78 -4.33 -37.22 6.03
CA ASN A 78 -4.97 -38.41 5.48
C ASN A 78 -5.06 -39.57 6.48
N THR A 79 -5.99 -40.50 6.25
CA THR A 79 -6.25 -41.67 7.10
C THR A 79 -4.98 -42.53 7.21
N ARG A 80 -4.54 -42.83 8.44
CA ARG A 80 -3.38 -43.70 8.75
C ARG A 80 -3.35 -45.06 8.00
N GLY A 81 -4.48 -45.48 7.40
CA GLY A 81 -4.59 -46.71 6.61
C GLY A 81 -3.92 -46.69 5.22
N MET A 82 -3.52 -45.53 4.70
CA MET A 82 -2.80 -45.45 3.40
C MET A 82 -1.28 -45.63 3.53
N SER A 83 -0.69 -45.54 4.72
CA SER A 83 0.75 -45.81 4.94
C SER A 83 1.13 -47.30 4.80
N LEU A 84 0.15 -48.21 4.66
CA LEU A 84 0.38 -49.63 4.41
C LEU A 84 0.48 -49.99 2.92
N LEU A 85 0.23 -49.03 2.01
CA LEU A 85 0.17 -49.25 0.55
C LEU A 85 1.23 -48.44 -0.25
N ASP A 86 2.30 -47.97 0.41
CA ASP A 86 3.49 -47.36 -0.23
C ASP A 86 3.20 -46.11 -1.12
N LEU A 87 2.21 -45.29 -0.71
CA LEU A 87 1.83 -44.02 -1.38
C LEU A 87 2.20 -42.81 -0.51
N ASP A 88 3.46 -42.75 -0.04
CA ASP A 88 3.95 -41.60 0.74
C ASP A 88 3.93 -40.27 -0.04
N ALA A 89 3.93 -40.34 -1.39
CA ALA A 89 3.81 -39.17 -2.26
C ALA A 89 2.46 -38.43 -2.15
N PHE A 90 1.42 -39.07 -1.59
CA PHE A 90 0.10 -38.45 -1.35
C PHE A 90 -0.09 -37.95 0.09
N ASN A 91 0.96 -38.00 0.91
CA ASN A 91 0.92 -37.69 2.33
C ASN A 91 1.37 -36.26 2.61
N ALA A 92 0.63 -35.28 2.09
CA ALA A 92 0.89 -33.87 2.37
C ALA A 92 0.71 -33.59 3.87
N GLY A 93 1.82 -33.43 4.59
CA GLY A 93 1.80 -32.92 5.96
C GLY A 93 1.44 -31.44 5.97
N ALA A 94 0.54 -31.04 6.86
CA ALA A 94 0.32 -29.62 7.15
C ALA A 94 1.15 -29.23 8.37
N THR A 95 1.92 -28.16 8.26
CA THR A 95 2.52 -27.49 9.41
C THR A 95 1.41 -26.83 10.22
N CYS A 96 1.32 -27.18 11.49
CA CYS A 96 0.38 -26.57 12.42
C CYS A 96 1.12 -25.94 13.60
N LEU A 97 0.50 -24.93 14.19
CA LEU A 97 0.91 -24.37 15.48
C LEU A 97 -0.19 -24.59 16.50
N VAL A 98 0.12 -25.33 17.56
CA VAL A 98 -0.82 -25.59 18.65
C VAL A 98 -0.56 -24.62 19.79
N CYS A 99 -1.56 -23.83 20.16
CA CYS A 99 -1.44 -22.88 21.28
C CYS A 99 -1.22 -23.64 22.60
N ARG A 100 -0.18 -23.27 23.37
CA ARG A 100 0.08 -23.90 24.68
C ARG A 100 -0.92 -23.49 25.75
N ARG A 101 -1.61 -22.36 25.58
CA ARG A 101 -2.60 -21.83 26.54
C ARG A 101 -3.98 -22.47 26.41
N CYS A 102 -4.55 -22.47 25.20
CA CYS A 102 -5.91 -22.95 24.97
C CYS A 102 -6.01 -24.20 24.08
N ARG A 103 -4.88 -24.74 23.61
CA ARG A 103 -4.81 -25.94 22.75
C ARG A 103 -5.46 -25.81 21.37
N TYR A 104 -5.89 -24.60 20.98
CA TYR A 104 -6.35 -24.33 19.62
C TYR A 104 -5.25 -24.60 18.58
N ILE A 105 -5.63 -25.25 17.48
CA ILE A 105 -4.71 -25.65 16.39
C ILE A 105 -4.85 -24.67 15.23
N HIS A 106 -3.75 -23.99 14.91
CA HIS A 106 -3.64 -23.16 13.71
C HIS A 106 -3.10 -23.99 12.56
N TRP A 107 -3.87 -24.10 11.49
CA TRP A 107 -3.52 -24.81 10.26
C TRP A 107 -2.94 -23.82 9.24
N PHE A 108 -1.82 -24.18 8.62
CA PHE A 108 -1.20 -23.38 7.57
C PHE A 108 -1.20 -24.17 6.27
N ALA A 109 -1.62 -23.53 5.18
CA ALA A 109 -1.42 -24.08 3.86
C ALA A 109 0.08 -24.12 3.52
N PRO A 110 0.54 -25.07 2.70
CA PRO A 110 1.90 -25.05 2.15
C PRO A 110 2.17 -23.71 1.46
N GLY A 111 3.37 -23.15 1.65
CA GLY A 111 3.77 -21.93 0.95
C GLY A 111 3.84 -22.16 -0.56
N VAL A 112 3.23 -21.26 -1.34
CA VAL A 112 3.35 -21.20 -2.81
C VAL A 112 4.39 -20.19 -3.24
#